data_AF-A0AA36Y535-F1
#
_entry.id   AF-A0AA36Y535-F1
#
_cell.length_a   1.000
_cell.length_b   1.000
_cell.length_c   1.000
_cell.angle_alpha   90.00
_cell.angle_beta   90.00
_cell.angle_gamma   90.00
#
_symmetry.space_group_name_H-M   'P 1'
#
loop_
_entity.id
_entity.type
_entity.pdbx_description
1 polymer ?
#
loop_
_entity_poly.entity_id
_entity_poly.type
_entity_poly.pdbx_seq_one_letter_code
_entity_poly.pdbx_strand_id
1 'polypeptide(L)'
;MWLVVFFAIMTIGEAIVTPAGESAASHVAPAAFSTQMMTVWAMGQSTGASLSSLVVNFYREGSESLYFLAIGAAVTLCGAIVVIFSKKLAKGMGIGTGHGEEQ
;
A
#
# COMPACT_ATOMS: atom_id res chain seq x y z
N MET A 1 -1.43 20.93 -17.84
CA MET A 1 -1.31 21.27 -16.39
C MET A 1 -1.93 20.23 -15.46
N TRP A 2 -3.07 19.60 -15.82
CA TRP A 2 -3.67 18.52 -15.03
C TRP A 2 -2.72 17.32 -14.76
N LEU A 3 -2.03 16.81 -15.79
CA LEU A 3 -1.12 15.67 -15.65
C LEU A 3 0.02 15.95 -14.67
N VAL A 4 0.56 17.18 -14.67
CA VAL A 4 1.65 17.59 -13.77
C VAL A 4 1.18 17.55 -12.32
N VAL A 5 -0.02 18.07 -12.04
CA VAL A 5 -0.61 18.05 -10.69
C VAL A 5 -0.92 16.61 -10.26
N PHE A 6 -1.45 15.78 -11.16
CA PHE A 6 -1.73 14.37 -10.89
C PHE A 6 -0.44 13.60 -10.51
N PHE A 7 0.61 13.73 -11.32
CA PHE A 7 1.91 13.11 -11.03
C PHE A 7 2.53 13.65 -9.74
N ALA A 8 2.44 14.96 -9.47
CA ALA A 8 2.95 15.54 -8.23
C ALA A 8 2.28 14.93 -6.98
N ILE A 9 0.95 14.80 -6.99
CA ILE A 9 0.21 14.16 -5.89
C ILE A 9 0.61 12.69 -5.74
N MET A 10 0.70 11.95 -6.85
CA MET A 10 1.15 10.55 -6.85
C MET A 10 2.55 10.40 -6.25
N THR A 11 3.51 11.22 -6.68
CA THR A 11 4.89 11.18 -6.19
C THR A 11 4.98 11.50 -4.70
N ILE A 12 4.21 12.46 -4.19
CA ILE A 12 4.16 12.75 -2.75
C ILE A 12 3.62 11.55 -1.97
N GLY A 13 2.56 10.90 -2.47
CA GLY A 13 2.02 9.69 -1.86
C GLY A 13 3.03 8.56 -1.82
N GLU A 14 3.74 8.32 -2.92
CA GLU A 14 4.76 7.28 -3.03
C GLU A 14 5.94 7.57 -2.09
N ALA A 15 6.38 8.83 -2.02
CA ALA A 15 7.45 9.26 -1.11
C ALA A 15 7.13 9.04 0.37
N ILE A 16 5.86 8.99 0.76
CA ILE A 16 5.42 8.66 2.13
C ILE A 16 5.33 7.14 2.33
N VAL A 17 4.83 6.41 1.33
CA VAL A 17 4.62 4.96 1.39
C VAL A 17 5.93 4.19 1.44
N THR A 18 6.90 4.56 0.60
CA THR A 18 8.18 3.83 0.47
C THR A 18 8.99 3.76 1.78
N PRO A 19 9.24 4.86 2.53
CA PRO A 19 9.95 4.77 3.82
C PRO A 19 9.14 4.06 4.90
N ALA A 20 7.81 4.19 4.91
CA ALA A 20 6.94 3.49 5.86
C ALA A 20 6.89 1.97 5.58
N GLY A 21 6.88 1.57 4.31
CA GLY A 21 6.84 0.18 3.87
C GLY A 21 8.12 -0.59 4.18
N GLU A 22 9.27 -0.02 3.84
CA GLU A 22 10.58 -0.60 4.16
C GLU A 22 10.82 -0.70 5.68
N SER A 23 10.37 0.32 6.44
CA SER A 23 10.44 0.30 7.91
C SER A 23 9.52 -0.76 8.51
N ALA A 24 8.32 -0.96 7.97
CA ALA A 24 7.42 -2.01 8.44
C ALA A 24 7.97 -3.41 8.12
N ALA A 25 8.54 -3.61 6.92
CA ALA A 25 9.14 -4.88 6.54
C ALA A 25 10.32 -5.28 7.46
N SER A 26 11.10 -4.30 7.94
CA SER A 26 12.20 -4.53 8.88
C SER A 26 11.77 -4.59 10.36
N HIS A 27 10.76 -3.82 10.78
CA HIS A 27 10.29 -3.79 12.16
C HIS A 27 9.45 -5.01 12.57
N VAL A 28 8.68 -5.57 11.63
CA VAL A 28 7.80 -6.73 11.89
C VAL A 28 8.51 -8.05 11.50
N ALA A 29 9.74 -7.97 11.03
CA ALA A 29 10.54 -9.14 10.67
C ALA A 29 10.95 -9.95 11.92
N PRO A 30 10.78 -11.29 11.90
CA PRO A 30 11.40 -12.16 12.89
C PRO A 30 12.92 -12.06 12.80
N ALA A 31 13.64 -12.02 13.92
CA ALA A 31 15.11 -11.89 13.95
C ALA A 31 15.84 -12.97 13.12
N ALA A 32 15.22 -14.13 12.90
CA ALA A 32 15.75 -15.21 12.06
C ALA A 32 15.40 -15.10 10.56
N PHE A 33 14.47 -14.23 10.16
CA PHE A 33 13.89 -14.17 8.80
C PHE A 33 13.77 -12.76 8.22
N SER A 34 14.63 -11.82 8.65
CA SER A 34 14.61 -10.44 8.16
C SER A 34 14.75 -10.31 6.63
N THR A 35 15.63 -11.10 6.01
CA THR A 35 15.80 -11.10 4.55
C THR A 35 14.56 -11.63 3.81
N GLN A 36 13.84 -12.58 4.41
CA GLN A 36 12.62 -13.13 3.79
C GLN A 36 11.48 -12.14 3.82
N MET A 37 11.34 -11.35 4.90
CA MET A 37 10.31 -10.31 4.98
C MET A 37 10.53 -9.19 3.95
N MET A 38 11.79 -8.81 3.70
CA MET A 38 12.14 -7.88 2.62
C MET A 38 11.81 -8.45 1.22
N THR A 39 11.95 -9.78 1.04
CA THR A 39 11.53 -10.47 -0.19
C THR A 39 10.00 -10.42 -0.35
N VAL A 40 9.24 -10.61 0.72
CA VAL A 40 7.77 -10.48 0.70
C VAL A 40 7.35 -9.06 0.30
N TRP A 41 8.03 -8.04 0.82
CA TRP A 41 7.79 -6.66 0.41
C TRP A 41 8.08 -6.41 -1.08
N ALA A 42 9.24 -6.87 -1.57
CA ALA A 42 9.60 -6.74 -2.99
C ALA A 42 8.65 -7.50 -3.93
N MET A 43 8.15 -8.66 -3.49
CA MET A 43 7.12 -9.41 -4.22
C MET A 43 5.82 -8.60 -4.33
N GLY A 44 5.41 -7.92 -3.26
CA GLY A 44 4.22 -7.05 -3.27
C GLY A 44 4.30 -5.96 -4.32
N GLN A 45 5.45 -5.29 -4.44
CA GLN A 45 5.68 -4.27 -5.48
C GLN A 45 5.59 -4.86 -6.89
N SER A 46 6.22 -6.02 -7.11
CA SER A 46 6.18 -6.73 -8.39
C SER A 46 4.75 -7.16 -8.78
N THR A 47 3.97 -7.65 -7.81
CA THR A 47 2.57 -7.99 -8.01
C THR A 47 1.72 -6.76 -8.35
N GLY A 48 1.98 -5.61 -7.70
CA GLY A 48 1.31 -4.34 -8.04
C GLY A 48 1.55 -3.91 -9.48
N ALA A 49 2.81 -3.98 -9.95
CA ALA A 49 3.17 -3.67 -11.33
C ALA A 49 2.54 -4.65 -12.34
N SER A 50 2.50 -5.95 -12.00
CA SER A 50 1.83 -6.98 -12.81
C SER A 50 0.33 -6.73 -12.92
N LEU A 51 -0.34 -6.37 -11.82
CA LEU A 51 -1.76 -6.02 -11.83
C LEU A 51 -2.02 -4.80 -12.71
N SER A 52 -1.21 -3.74 -12.61
CA SER A 52 -1.33 -2.57 -13.48
C SER A 52 -1.18 -2.94 -14.97
N SER A 53 -0.29 -3.89 -15.28
CA SER A 53 -0.08 -4.41 -16.63
C SER A 53 -1.24 -5.27 -17.14
N LEU A 54 -1.99 -5.92 -16.27
CA LEU A 54 -3.23 -6.63 -16.65
C LEU A 54 -4.36 -5.64 -16.91
N VAL A 55 -4.51 -4.64 -16.03
CA VAL A 55 -5.60 -3.66 -16.07
C VAL A 55 -5.51 -2.76 -17.31
N VAL A 56 -4.31 -2.44 -17.80
CA VAL A 56 -4.13 -1.61 -19.02
C VAL A 56 -4.79 -2.21 -20.27
N ASN A 57 -4.95 -3.54 -20.35
CA ASN A 57 -5.61 -4.19 -21.48
C ASN A 57 -7.12 -3.85 -21.55
N PHE A 58 -7.71 -3.37 -20.46
CA PHE A 58 -9.11 -2.92 -20.43
C PHE A 58 -9.28 -1.45 -20.86
N TYR A 59 -8.19 -0.75 -21.21
CA TYR A 59 -8.26 0.60 -21.71
C TYR A 59 -8.91 0.65 -23.11
N ARG A 60 -10.05 1.35 -23.23
CA ARG A 60 -10.74 1.58 -24.51
C ARG A 60 -10.93 3.07 -24.75
N GLU A 61 -10.61 3.52 -25.97
CA GLU A 61 -10.81 4.89 -26.43
C GLU A 61 -12.27 5.32 -26.24
N GLY A 62 -12.50 6.46 -25.59
CA GLY A 62 -13.82 7.00 -25.28
C GLY A 62 -14.36 6.72 -23.87
N SER A 63 -13.70 5.88 -23.07
CA SER A 63 -14.12 5.56 -21.68
C SER A 63 -13.05 5.87 -20.61
N GLU A 64 -12.09 6.72 -20.95
CA GLU A 64 -10.89 7.01 -20.16
C GLU A 64 -11.23 7.52 -18.74
N SER A 65 -12.24 8.41 -18.64
CA SER A 65 -12.70 8.92 -17.35
C SER A 65 -13.30 7.83 -16.46
N LEU A 66 -14.03 6.86 -17.03
CA LEU A 66 -14.64 5.78 -16.28
C LEU A 66 -13.57 4.76 -15.84
N TYR A 67 -12.57 4.52 -16.68
CA TYR A 67 -11.43 3.67 -16.36
C TYR A 67 -10.63 4.21 -15.15
N PHE A 68 -10.25 5.49 -15.17
CA PHE A 68 -9.54 6.10 -14.04
C PHE A 68 -10.40 6.19 -12.77
N LEU A 69 -11.70 6.49 -12.89
CA LEU A 69 -12.62 6.50 -11.75
C LEU A 69 -12.81 5.11 -11.14
N ALA A 70 -12.94 4.06 -11.96
CA ALA A 70 -13.13 2.70 -11.47
C ALA A 70 -11.90 2.22 -10.69
N ILE A 71 -10.69 2.48 -11.21
CA ILE A 71 -9.44 2.15 -10.52
C ILE A 71 -9.32 2.96 -9.22
N GLY A 72 -9.56 4.27 -9.28
CA GLY A 72 -9.52 5.13 -8.10
C GLY A 72 -10.52 4.72 -7.02
N ALA A 73 -11.75 4.36 -7.40
CA ALA A 73 -12.78 3.86 -6.49
C ALA A 73 -12.39 2.52 -5.86
N ALA A 74 -11.86 1.58 -6.64
CA ALA A 74 -11.40 0.29 -6.14
C ALA A 74 -10.25 0.45 -5.13
N VAL A 75 -9.24 1.28 -5.45
CA VAL A 75 -8.12 1.57 -4.54
C VAL A 75 -8.61 2.26 -3.26
N THR A 76 -9.52 3.23 -3.38
CA THR A 76 -10.10 3.92 -2.23
C THR A 76 -10.86 2.96 -1.32
N LEU A 77 -11.64 2.04 -1.89
CA LEU A 77 -12.37 1.02 -1.14
C LEU A 77 -11.41 0.08 -0.40
N CYS A 78 -10.37 -0.41 -1.07
CA CYS A 78 -9.34 -1.23 -0.43
C CYS A 78 -8.64 -0.47 0.71
N GLY A 79 -8.28 0.79 0.51
CA GLY A 79 -7.70 1.64 1.55
C GLY A 79 -8.64 1.82 2.74
N ALA A 80 -9.93 2.08 2.49
CA ALA A 80 -10.93 2.24 3.54
C ALA A 80 -11.08 0.96 4.38
N ILE A 81 -11.10 -0.21 3.73
CA ILE A 81 -11.14 -1.51 4.42
C ILE A 81 -9.91 -1.64 5.33
N VAL A 82 -8.70 -1.36 4.82
CA VAL A 82 -7.47 -1.43 5.62
C VAL A 82 -7.53 -0.49 6.83
N VAL A 83 -8.04 0.74 6.67
CA VAL A 83 -8.22 1.69 7.79
C VAL A 83 -9.16 1.14 8.86
N ILE A 84 -10.29 0.54 8.45
CA ILE A 84 -11.26 -0.07 9.38
C ILE A 84 -10.60 -1.22 10.18
N PHE A 85 -9.78 -2.04 9.54
CA PHE A 85 -9.09 -3.16 10.20
C PHE A 85 -7.74 -2.78 10.85
N SER A 86 -7.29 -1.53 10.73
CA SER A 86 -5.96 -1.09 11.19
C SER A 86 -5.73 -1.37 12.67
N LYS A 87 -6.75 -1.23 13.53
CA LYS A 87 -6.64 -1.54 14.97
C LYS A 87 -6.41 -3.04 15.23
N LYS A 88 -7.04 -3.93 14.45
CA LYS A 88 -6.84 -5.37 14.56
C LYS A 88 -5.46 -5.79 14.01
N LEU A 89 -5.03 -5.19 12.91
CA LEU A 89 -3.71 -5.44 12.32
C LEU A 89 -2.58 -5.00 13.24
N ALA A 90 -2.67 -3.81 13.84
CA ALA A 90 -1.69 -3.33 14.82
C ALA A 90 -1.59 -4.26 16.03
N LYS A 91 -2.73 -4.77 16.53
CA LYS A 91 -2.76 -5.75 17.61
C LYS A 91 -2.13 -7.09 17.20
N GLY A 92 -2.37 -7.56 15.99
CA GLY A 92 -1.79 -8.80 15.44
C GLY A 92 -0.28 -8.71 15.21
N MET A 93 0.24 -7.52 14.91
CA MET A 93 1.68 -7.24 14.76
C MET A 93 2.38 -6.92 16.09
N GLY A 94 1.67 -6.94 17.22
CA GLY A 94 2.24 -6.64 18.55
C GLY A 94 2.54 -5.16 18.81
N ILE A 95 2.19 -4.25 17.89
CA ILE A 95 2.42 -2.79 18.00
C ILE A 95 1.27 -2.13 18.78
N GLY A 96 1.00 -2.67 19.97
CA GLY A 96 -0.14 -2.29 20.80
C GLY A 96 0.01 -2.57 22.29
N THR A 97 1.16 -3.06 22.76
CA THR A 97 1.46 -3.06 24.20
C THR A 97 2.11 -1.73 24.56
N GLY A 98 1.27 -0.69 24.60
CA GLY A 98 1.59 0.50 25.37
C GLY A 98 1.69 0.10 26.84
N HIS A 99 2.82 0.48 27.45
CA HIS A 99 2.96 0.75 28.87
C HIS A 99 1.64 1.18 29.51
N GLY A 100 1.14 0.38 30.46
CA GLY A 100 -0.04 0.75 31.20
C GLY A 100 -0.68 -0.38 32.00
N GLU A 101 0.08 -1.26 32.64
CA GLU A 101 -0.30 -1.86 33.92
C GLU A 101 0.95 -1.94 34.82
N GLU A 102 0.68 -1.85 36.11
CA GLU A 102 1.54 -1.40 37.19
C GLU A 102 2.71 -2.33 37.56
N GLN A 103 3.72 -1.71 38.18
CA GLN A 103 4.91 -2.24 38.89
C GLN A 103 6.17 -2.54 38.08
#